data_AF-A0A916G2B7-F1
#
_entry.id   AF-A0A916G2B7-F1
#
_cell.length_a   1.000
_cell.length_b   1.000
_cell.length_c   1.000
_cell.angle_alpha   90.00
_cell.angle_beta   90.00
_cell.angle_gamma   90.00
#
_symmetry.space_group_name_H-M   'P 1'
#
loop_
_entity.id
_entity.type
_entity.pdbx_description
1 polymer ?
#
loop_
_entity_poly.entity_id
_entity_poly.type
_entity_poly.pdbx_seq_one_letter_code
_entity_poly.pdbx_strand_id
1 'polypeptide(L)'
;MRKAAREKTPPPAKADPLKELEQLQAQNQAEMSRAFSETHRVLKQAVDRAGPKRVARALDISLSLVYKWTQPARTKENPAASGARNPLDKLLAIFELSQDLELIHFICQTARGYYTPNPVPEGGSRVNFVSETVSALNDFADLLQFAEKSLTNDGTIDDLEAQRLRQQWNRLKGRLEHFVTSCEEGHYNSKAKDSEDDAEEE
;
A
#
# COMPACT_ATOMS: atom_id res chain seq x y z
N MET A 1 31.78 45.83 20.10
CA MET A 1 31.78 44.40 20.48
C MET A 1 30.43 44.04 21.08
N ARG A 2 29.68 43.15 20.41
CA ARG A 2 28.78 42.12 21.00
C ARG A 2 28.09 41.42 19.81
N LYS A 3 28.65 40.28 19.39
CA LYS A 3 28.00 39.35 18.46
C LYS A 3 26.91 38.62 19.25
N ALA A 4 25.64 38.76 18.86
CA ALA A 4 24.57 37.93 19.38
C ALA A 4 24.79 36.49 18.87
N ALA A 5 24.88 35.56 19.82
CA ALA A 5 25.03 34.14 19.53
C ALA A 5 23.73 33.63 18.89
N ARG A 6 23.83 33.06 17.69
CA ARG A 6 22.73 32.38 17.02
C ARG A 6 22.50 31.05 17.73
N GLU A 7 21.40 30.98 18.49
CA GLU A 7 20.93 29.79 19.17
C GLU A 7 20.69 28.70 18.12
N LYS A 8 21.44 27.60 18.20
CA LYS A 8 21.25 26.43 17.35
C LYS A 8 20.02 25.69 17.88
N THR A 9 18.92 25.74 17.15
CA THR A 9 17.76 24.87 17.39
C THR A 9 18.25 23.42 17.43
N PRO A 10 17.93 22.64 18.47
CA PRO A 10 18.33 21.23 18.52
C PRO A 10 17.70 20.48 17.34
N PRO A 11 18.40 19.51 16.73
CA PRO A 11 17.81 18.67 15.69
C PRO A 11 16.55 17.98 16.23
N PRO A 12 15.53 17.76 15.39
CA PRO A 12 14.32 17.06 15.81
C PRO A 12 14.71 15.73 16.44
N ALA A 13 14.16 15.44 17.62
CA ALA A 13 14.40 14.18 18.32
C ALA A 13 14.08 13.03 17.34
N LYS A 14 15.07 12.17 17.07
CA LYS A 14 14.84 10.94 16.31
C LYS A 14 13.73 10.17 17.01
N ALA A 15 12.67 9.85 16.26
CA ALA A 15 11.56 9.06 16.76
C ALA A 15 12.09 7.74 17.36
N ASP A 16 11.41 7.28 18.42
CA ASP A 16 11.76 6.06 19.14
C ASP A 16 11.50 4.84 18.24
N PRO A 17 12.54 4.10 17.79
CA PRO A 17 12.39 3.03 16.81
C PRO A 17 11.44 1.91 17.27
N LEU A 18 11.36 1.68 18.58
CA LEU A 18 10.41 0.70 19.14
C LEU A 18 8.96 1.15 18.97
N LYS A 19 8.68 2.44 19.17
CA LYS A 19 7.33 2.99 18.97
C LYS A 19 6.93 2.99 17.50
N GLU A 20 7.87 3.26 16.58
CA GLU A 20 7.60 3.17 15.14
C GLU A 20 7.26 1.73 14.72
N LEU A 21 8.03 0.75 15.21
CA LEU A 21 7.75 -0.67 14.96
C LEU A 21 6.37 -1.10 15.49
N GLU A 22 6.01 -0.69 16.71
CA GLU A 22 4.70 -0.98 17.31
C GLU A 22 3.55 -0.34 16.49
N GLN A 23 3.73 0.91 16.04
CA GLN A 23 2.75 1.59 15.20
C GLN A 23 2.58 0.90 13.85
N LEU A 24 3.67 0.51 13.19
CA LEU A 24 3.63 -0.22 11.93
C LEU A 24 2.93 -1.58 12.08
N GLN A 25 3.21 -2.30 13.17
CA GLN A 25 2.51 -3.56 13.46
C GLN A 25 1.02 -3.34 13.69
N ALA A 26 0.63 -2.30 14.43
CA ALA A 26 -0.77 -1.97 14.66
C ALA A 26 -1.50 -1.60 13.36
N GLN A 27 -0.86 -0.81 12.48
CA GLN A 27 -1.38 -0.46 11.17
C GLN A 27 -1.57 -1.71 10.29
N ASN A 28 -0.54 -2.55 10.17
CA ASN A 28 -0.61 -3.80 9.41
C ASN A 28 -1.74 -4.72 9.94
N GLN A 29 -1.90 -4.83 11.26
CA GLN A 29 -2.96 -5.63 11.86
C GLN A 29 -4.36 -5.06 11.56
N ALA A 30 -4.51 -3.73 11.55
CA ALA A 30 -5.76 -3.07 11.21
C ALA A 30 -6.13 -3.27 9.73
N GLU A 31 -5.16 -3.14 8.82
CA GLU A 31 -5.34 -3.41 7.39
C GLU A 31 -5.74 -4.87 7.14
N MET A 32 -5.05 -5.82 7.77
CA MET A 32 -5.40 -7.24 7.67
C MET A 32 -6.80 -7.52 8.20
N SER A 33 -7.16 -6.95 9.35
CA SER A 33 -8.51 -7.09 9.92
C SER A 33 -9.59 -6.55 8.99
N ARG A 34 -9.34 -5.39 8.37
CA ARG A 34 -10.22 -4.82 7.34
C ARG A 34 -10.32 -5.76 6.14
N ALA A 35 -9.20 -6.24 5.60
CA ALA A 35 -9.18 -7.15 4.46
C ALA A 35 -10.02 -8.42 4.71
N PHE A 36 -9.88 -9.03 5.90
CA PHE A 36 -10.71 -10.17 6.32
C PHE A 36 -12.21 -9.86 6.34
N SER A 37 -12.59 -8.65 6.75
CA SER A 37 -14.00 -8.24 6.76
C SER A 37 -14.59 -8.09 5.35
N GLU A 38 -13.76 -7.79 4.34
CA GLU A 38 -14.20 -7.49 2.97
C GLU A 38 -14.10 -8.69 2.01
N THR A 39 -13.45 -9.79 2.38
CA THR A 39 -13.21 -10.97 1.51
C THR A 39 -14.48 -11.49 0.85
N HIS A 40 -15.56 -11.63 1.61
CA HIS A 40 -16.84 -12.12 1.12
C HIS A 40 -17.43 -11.22 0.03
N ARG A 41 -17.26 -9.90 0.14
CA ARG A 41 -17.72 -8.90 -0.84
C ARG A 41 -16.90 -8.96 -2.11
N VAL A 42 -15.58 -9.02 -1.99
CA VAL A 42 -14.65 -9.15 -3.14
C VAL A 42 -14.95 -10.45 -3.89
N LEU A 43 -15.08 -11.56 -3.16
CA LEU A 43 -15.40 -12.86 -3.73
C LEU A 43 -16.78 -12.87 -4.40
N LYS A 44 -17.78 -12.25 -3.77
CA LYS A 44 -19.13 -12.12 -4.35
C LYS A 44 -19.10 -11.46 -5.72
N GLN A 45 -18.39 -10.34 -5.85
CA GLN A 45 -18.28 -9.63 -7.11
C GLN A 45 -17.65 -10.51 -8.22
N ALA A 46 -16.61 -11.28 -7.88
CA ALA A 46 -15.96 -12.19 -8.83
C ALA A 46 -16.88 -13.36 -9.22
N VAL A 47 -17.54 -13.97 -8.24
CA VAL A 47 -18.48 -15.08 -8.43
C VAL A 47 -19.69 -14.67 -9.26
N ASP A 48 -20.26 -13.50 -8.99
CA ASP A 48 -21.42 -12.97 -9.73
C ASP A 48 -21.06 -12.73 -11.20
N ARG A 49 -19.88 -12.14 -11.47
CA ARG A 49 -19.37 -11.96 -12.85
C ARG A 49 -19.14 -13.28 -13.58
N ALA A 50 -18.64 -14.30 -12.88
CA ALA A 50 -18.39 -15.61 -13.46
C ALA A 50 -19.64 -16.49 -13.57
N GLY A 51 -20.70 -16.18 -12.81
CA GLY A 51 -21.88 -17.02 -12.67
C GLY A 51 -21.69 -18.09 -11.57
N PRO A 52 -22.46 -18.05 -10.46
CA PRO A 52 -22.29 -18.96 -9.31
C PRO A 52 -22.32 -20.46 -9.66
N LYS A 53 -23.21 -20.87 -10.58
CA LYS A 53 -23.31 -22.26 -11.06
C LYS A 53 -22.05 -22.72 -11.79
N ARG A 54 -21.42 -21.82 -12.56
CA ARG A 54 -20.20 -22.11 -13.32
C ARG A 54 -19.02 -22.27 -12.38
N VAL A 55 -18.92 -21.41 -11.37
CA VAL A 55 -17.92 -21.50 -10.30
C VAL A 55 -18.07 -22.81 -9.53
N ALA A 56 -19.29 -23.14 -9.07
CA ALA A 56 -19.57 -24.37 -8.34
C ALA A 56 -19.13 -25.61 -9.11
N ARG A 57 -19.47 -25.70 -10.40
CA ARG A 57 -19.07 -26.81 -11.28
C ARG A 57 -17.56 -26.86 -11.50
N ALA A 58 -16.91 -25.73 -11.74
CA ALA A 58 -15.47 -25.68 -12.01
C ALA A 58 -14.62 -26.07 -10.80
N LEU A 59 -15.09 -25.77 -9.59
CA LEU A 59 -14.40 -26.08 -8.34
C LEU A 59 -14.86 -27.39 -7.69
N ASP A 60 -15.76 -28.13 -8.33
CA ASP A 60 -16.37 -29.37 -7.82
C ASP A 60 -16.96 -29.25 -6.40
N ILE A 61 -17.78 -28.22 -6.19
CA ILE A 61 -18.44 -27.95 -4.92
C ILE A 61 -19.92 -27.64 -5.10
N SER A 62 -20.68 -27.71 -4.00
CA SER A 62 -22.10 -27.36 -4.04
C SER A 62 -22.33 -25.86 -4.30
N LEU A 63 -23.37 -25.55 -5.08
CA LEU A 63 -23.82 -24.18 -5.30
C LEU A 63 -24.16 -23.46 -3.98
N SER A 64 -24.72 -24.18 -2.99
CA SER A 64 -24.99 -23.65 -1.66
C SER A 64 -23.71 -23.21 -0.93
N LEU A 65 -22.59 -23.91 -1.11
CA LEU A 65 -21.31 -23.51 -0.53
C LEU A 65 -20.78 -22.23 -1.19
N VAL A 66 -20.91 -22.10 -2.51
CA VAL A 66 -20.54 -20.88 -3.23
C VAL A 66 -21.31 -19.67 -2.67
N TYR A 67 -22.63 -19.77 -2.49
CA TYR A 67 -23.39 -18.68 -1.89
C TYR A 67 -22.97 -18.39 -0.44
N LYS A 68 -22.71 -19.43 0.36
CA LYS A 68 -22.20 -19.26 1.74
C LYS A 68 -20.86 -18.52 1.79
N TRP A 69 -19.98 -18.69 0.82
CA TRP A 69 -18.70 -17.96 0.73
C TRP A 69 -18.84 -16.48 0.41
N THR A 70 -19.94 -16.10 -0.26
CA THR A 70 -20.22 -14.71 -0.65
C THR A 70 -20.98 -13.91 0.42
N GLN A 71 -21.23 -14.52 1.58
CA GLN A 71 -21.92 -13.91 2.71
C GLN A 71 -20.91 -13.51 3.79
N PRO A 72 -21.23 -12.51 4.64
CA PRO A 72 -20.39 -12.14 5.76
C PRO A 72 -20.02 -13.35 6.63
N ALA A 73 -18.81 -13.33 7.18
CA ALA A 73 -18.37 -14.35 8.12
C ALA A 73 -19.16 -14.29 9.42
N ARG A 74 -19.30 -15.44 10.08
CA ARG A 74 -19.86 -15.51 11.44
C ARG A 74 -18.97 -14.74 12.41
N THR A 75 -19.53 -13.71 13.03
CA THR A 75 -18.91 -12.96 14.12
C THR A 75 -19.66 -13.19 15.43
N LYS A 76 -19.10 -12.73 16.56
CA LYS A 76 -19.82 -12.72 17.84
C LYS A 76 -21.10 -11.87 17.79
N GLU A 77 -21.07 -10.80 17.00
CA GLU A 77 -22.19 -9.86 16.79
C GLU A 77 -23.21 -10.38 15.78
N ASN A 78 -22.81 -11.23 14.83
CA ASN A 78 -23.69 -11.88 13.89
C ASN A 78 -23.53 -13.42 13.91
N PRO A 79 -24.11 -14.10 14.90
CA PRO A 79 -24.05 -15.56 15.01
C PRO A 79 -24.83 -16.27 13.90
N ALA A 80 -25.73 -15.60 13.17
CA ALA A 80 -26.53 -16.21 12.11
C ALA A 80 -25.79 -16.27 10.76
N ALA A 81 -24.70 -15.49 10.62
CA ALA A 81 -23.88 -15.46 9.42
C ALA A 81 -23.18 -16.80 9.13
N SER A 82 -22.72 -16.92 7.87
CA SER A 82 -22.07 -18.12 7.35
C SER A 82 -20.78 -18.39 8.14
N GLY A 83 -20.67 -19.57 8.76
CA GLY A 83 -19.43 -20.02 9.41
C GLY A 83 -18.41 -20.59 8.42
N ALA A 84 -18.72 -20.63 7.12
CA ALA A 84 -17.85 -21.22 6.12
C ALA A 84 -16.78 -20.21 5.68
N ARG A 85 -15.52 -20.46 6.03
CA ARG A 85 -14.38 -19.68 5.51
C ARG A 85 -14.31 -19.81 4.00
N ASN A 86 -14.23 -18.67 3.32
CA ASN A 86 -14.11 -18.60 1.88
C ASN A 86 -12.64 -18.77 1.43
N PRO A 87 -12.37 -18.99 0.13
CA PRO A 87 -11.01 -19.18 -0.37
C PRO A 87 -10.09 -17.98 -0.14
N LEU A 88 -10.60 -16.74 -0.22
CA LEU A 88 -9.80 -15.55 0.05
C LEU A 88 -9.41 -15.47 1.53
N ASP A 89 -10.30 -15.84 2.46
CA ASP A 89 -9.95 -15.92 3.89
C ASP A 89 -8.77 -16.87 4.13
N LYS A 90 -8.73 -17.99 3.41
CA LYS A 90 -7.64 -18.97 3.54
C LYS A 90 -6.33 -18.40 3.03
N LEU A 91 -6.35 -17.72 1.87
CA LEU A 91 -5.15 -17.09 1.32
C LEU A 91 -4.63 -15.97 2.21
N LEU A 92 -5.51 -15.12 2.75
CA LEU A 92 -5.13 -14.08 3.71
C LEU A 92 -4.54 -14.69 4.98
N ALA A 93 -5.12 -15.76 5.53
CA ALA A 93 -4.58 -16.42 6.71
C ALA A 93 -3.20 -17.06 6.46
N ILE A 94 -2.98 -17.65 5.28
CA ILE A 94 -1.67 -18.17 4.89
C ILE A 94 -0.67 -17.02 4.80
N PHE A 95 -1.05 -15.92 4.15
CA PHE A 95 -0.20 -14.74 4.03
C PHE A 95 0.13 -14.13 5.40
N GLU A 96 -0.85 -13.96 6.29
CA GLU A 96 -0.65 -13.43 7.64
C GLU A 96 0.38 -14.26 8.45
N LEU A 97 0.31 -15.59 8.35
CA LEU A 97 1.20 -16.49 9.08
C LEU A 97 2.59 -16.61 8.46
N SER A 98 2.68 -16.59 7.13
CA SER A 98 3.94 -16.79 6.41
C SER A 98 4.71 -15.52 6.15
N GLN A 99 4.02 -14.38 6.03
CA GLN A 99 4.55 -13.12 5.49
C GLN A 99 5.26 -13.31 4.14
N ASP A 100 4.91 -14.37 3.40
CA ASP A 100 5.55 -14.72 2.13
C ASP A 100 4.91 -13.96 0.97
N LEU A 101 5.65 -12.98 0.44
CA LEU A 101 5.23 -12.16 -0.69
C LEU A 101 5.12 -12.95 -2.00
N GLU A 102 5.73 -14.13 -2.10
CA GLU A 102 5.70 -14.91 -3.34
C GLU A 102 4.28 -15.37 -3.69
N LEU A 103 3.44 -15.62 -2.68
CA LEU A 103 2.02 -15.88 -2.88
C LEU A 103 1.33 -14.72 -3.60
N ILE A 104 1.63 -13.49 -3.19
CA ILE A 104 1.04 -12.27 -3.76
C ILE A 104 1.59 -12.04 -5.17
N HIS A 105 2.90 -12.19 -5.35
CA HIS A 105 3.54 -12.10 -6.67
C HIS A 105 2.91 -13.05 -7.67
N PHE A 106 2.73 -14.32 -7.29
CA PHE A 106 2.14 -15.34 -8.14
C PHE A 106 0.72 -14.96 -8.62
N ILE A 107 -0.13 -14.46 -7.70
CA ILE A 107 -1.49 -14.03 -8.04
C ILE A 107 -1.46 -12.83 -9.00
N CYS A 108 -0.62 -11.82 -8.72
CA CYS A 108 -0.50 -10.65 -9.59
C CYS A 108 0.00 -11.01 -10.99
N GLN A 109 1.03 -11.88 -11.09
CA GLN A 109 1.59 -12.33 -12.36
C GLN A 109 0.55 -13.07 -13.22
N THR A 110 -0.35 -13.83 -12.59
CA THR A 110 -1.45 -14.52 -13.29
C THR A 110 -2.38 -13.52 -14.01
N ALA A 111 -2.52 -12.31 -13.47
CA ALA A 111 -3.26 -11.22 -14.10
C ALA A 111 -2.39 -10.34 -15.04
N ARG A 112 -1.16 -10.78 -15.36
CA ARG A 112 -0.13 -9.99 -16.06
C ARG A 112 0.21 -8.68 -15.35
N GLY A 113 -0.02 -8.62 -14.04
CA GLY A 113 0.37 -7.52 -13.18
C GLY A 113 1.63 -7.83 -12.37
N TYR A 114 1.99 -6.91 -11.49
CA TYR A 114 3.02 -7.09 -10.47
C TYR A 114 2.52 -6.46 -9.17
N TYR A 115 3.02 -6.94 -8.04
CA TYR A 115 2.85 -6.26 -6.76
C TYR A 115 4.01 -5.27 -6.56
N THR A 116 3.72 -4.09 -6.02
CA THR A 116 4.73 -3.14 -5.55
C THR A 116 4.28 -2.70 -4.18
N PRO A 117 5.07 -2.92 -3.13
CA PRO A 117 4.69 -2.49 -1.80
C PRO A 117 4.54 -0.98 -1.77
N ASN A 118 3.55 -0.51 -1.02
CA ASN A 118 3.47 0.90 -0.66
C ASN A 118 4.72 1.23 0.18
N PRO A 119 5.36 2.39 -0.04
CA PRO A 119 6.51 2.75 0.74
C PRO A 119 6.07 3.05 2.18
N VAL A 120 6.98 2.78 3.12
CA VAL A 120 6.73 3.05 4.53
C VAL A 120 6.58 4.57 4.72
N PRO A 121 5.54 5.05 5.43
CA PRO A 121 5.40 6.46 5.73
C PRO A 121 6.65 6.93 6.49
N GLU A 122 7.43 7.86 5.92
CA GLU A 122 8.53 8.47 6.66
C GLU A 122 7.92 9.42 7.71
N GLY A 123 8.17 9.14 8.99
CA GLY A 123 7.56 9.85 10.10
C GLY A 123 7.82 11.36 10.10
N GLY A 124 6.74 12.13 10.27
CA GLY A 124 6.74 13.40 10.99
C GLY A 124 7.26 14.66 10.27
N SER A 125 7.77 14.57 9.04
CA SER A 125 8.16 15.78 8.29
C SER A 125 6.98 16.25 7.45
N ARG A 126 6.59 17.54 7.56
CA ARG A 126 5.64 18.15 6.62
C ARG A 126 6.24 18.04 5.22
N VAL A 127 5.74 17.08 4.46
CA VAL A 127 6.20 16.81 3.11
C VAL A 127 5.73 17.96 2.22
N ASN A 128 6.66 18.64 1.55
CA ASN A 128 6.31 19.74 0.66
C ASN A 128 5.87 19.18 -0.69
N PHE A 129 4.62 19.45 -1.10
CA PHE A 129 4.05 18.99 -2.37
C PHE A 129 4.95 19.25 -3.58
N VAL A 130 5.54 20.44 -3.66
CA VAL A 130 6.42 20.83 -4.78
C VAL A 130 7.71 20.01 -4.74
N SER A 131 8.27 19.78 -3.54
CA SER A 131 9.47 18.96 -3.36
C SER A 131 9.25 17.52 -3.82
N GLU A 132 8.13 16.89 -3.44
CA GLU A 132 7.81 15.52 -3.87
C GLU A 132 7.56 15.41 -5.36
N THR A 133 6.87 16.40 -5.93
CA THR A 133 6.64 16.46 -7.37
C THR A 133 7.98 16.52 -8.13
N VAL A 134 8.89 17.41 -7.70
CA VAL A 134 10.22 17.54 -8.32
C VAL A 134 11.05 16.28 -8.10
N SER A 135 11.02 15.67 -6.92
CA SER A 135 11.73 14.42 -6.66
C SER A 135 11.22 13.29 -7.55
N ALA A 136 9.90 13.13 -7.70
CA ALA A 136 9.33 12.10 -8.56
C ALA A 136 9.71 12.30 -10.04
N LEU A 137 9.73 13.55 -10.53
CA LEU A 137 10.19 13.88 -11.88
C LEU A 137 11.68 13.56 -12.07
N ASN A 138 12.52 13.88 -11.08
CA ASN A 138 13.95 13.57 -11.15
C ASN A 138 14.20 12.06 -11.15
N ASP A 139 13.52 11.29 -10.31
CA ASP A 139 13.64 9.83 -10.30
C ASP A 139 13.18 9.20 -11.64
N PHE A 140 12.17 9.78 -12.29
CA PHE A 140 11.78 9.36 -13.64
C PHE A 140 12.84 9.70 -14.69
N ALA A 141 13.43 10.90 -14.61
CA ALA A 141 14.53 11.30 -15.50
C ALA A 141 15.75 10.39 -15.31
N ASP A 142 16.10 10.06 -14.07
CA ASP A 142 17.23 9.17 -13.74
C ASP A 142 17.01 7.74 -14.29
N LEU A 143 15.78 7.23 -14.22
CA LEU A 143 15.41 5.94 -14.83
C LEU A 143 15.66 5.95 -16.34
N LEU A 144 15.18 7.00 -17.04
CA LEU A 144 15.35 7.12 -18.49
C LEU A 144 16.82 7.27 -18.87
N GLN A 145 17.58 8.08 -18.13
CA GLN A 145 19.03 8.22 -18.34
C GLN A 145 19.76 6.90 -18.11
N PHE A 146 19.35 6.10 -17.12
CA PHE A 146 19.95 4.79 -16.89
C PHE A 146 19.65 3.83 -18.06
N ALA A 147 18.42 3.82 -18.57
CA ALA A 147 18.05 3.02 -19.75
C ALA A 147 18.85 3.43 -21.00
N GLU A 148 18.97 4.74 -21.25
CA GLU A 148 19.74 5.29 -22.37
C GLU A 148 21.22 4.95 -22.25
N LYS A 149 21.82 5.12 -21.06
CA LYS A 149 23.24 4.79 -20.81
C LYS A 149 23.52 3.29 -20.99
N SER A 150 22.61 2.44 -20.52
CA SER A 150 22.73 0.98 -20.70
C SER A 150 22.77 0.64 -22.20
N LEU A 151 21.79 1.13 -22.96
CA LEU A 151 21.70 0.89 -24.40
C LEU A 151 22.85 1.51 -25.21
N THR A 152 23.31 2.71 -24.86
CA THR A 152 24.38 3.40 -25.60
C THR A 152 25.79 2.87 -25.28
N ASN A 153 25.95 2.14 -24.18
CA ASN A 153 27.22 1.56 -23.78
C ASN A 153 27.61 0.35 -24.64
N ASP A 154 26.72 -0.62 -24.84
CA ASP A 154 27.01 -1.84 -25.60
C ASP A 154 26.00 -2.19 -26.69
N GLY A 155 24.98 -1.34 -26.90
CA GLY A 155 23.94 -1.55 -27.90
C GLY A 155 22.82 -2.48 -27.44
N THR A 156 22.85 -2.99 -26.22
CA THR A 156 21.87 -3.91 -25.66
C THR A 156 21.47 -3.53 -24.24
N ILE A 157 20.45 -4.20 -23.69
CA ILE A 157 20.13 -4.15 -22.27
C ILE A 157 20.21 -5.58 -21.78
N ASP A 158 21.22 -5.88 -20.96
CA ASP A 158 21.40 -7.24 -20.44
C ASP A 158 20.43 -7.57 -19.29
N ASP A 159 20.44 -8.82 -18.82
CA ASP A 159 19.54 -9.28 -17.76
C ASP A 159 19.76 -8.53 -16.43
N LEU A 160 20.99 -8.13 -16.11
CA LEU A 160 21.31 -7.40 -14.89
C LEU A 160 20.84 -5.93 -14.98
N GLU A 161 21.02 -5.30 -16.13
CA GLU A 161 20.52 -3.95 -16.41
C GLU A 161 19.00 -3.90 -16.44
N ALA A 162 18.35 -4.89 -17.07
CA ALA A 162 16.90 -5.05 -17.05
C ALA A 162 16.36 -5.22 -15.62
N GLN A 163 17.06 -6.00 -14.78
CA GLN A 163 16.72 -6.15 -13.36
C GLN A 163 16.87 -4.83 -12.60
N ARG A 164 17.95 -4.07 -12.83
CA ARG A 164 18.16 -2.75 -12.20
C ARG A 164 17.10 -1.74 -12.63
N LEU A 165 16.78 -1.68 -13.93
CA LEU A 165 15.67 -0.87 -14.45
C LEU A 165 14.35 -1.23 -13.76
N ARG A 166 14.08 -2.53 -13.59
CA ARG A 166 12.89 -3.01 -12.88
C ARG A 166 12.87 -2.55 -11.43
N GLN A 167 14.00 -2.62 -10.73
CA GLN A 167 14.12 -2.16 -9.34
C GLN A 167 13.87 -0.65 -9.22
N GLN A 168 14.48 0.16 -10.08
CA GLN A 168 14.25 1.61 -10.10
C GLN A 168 12.79 1.96 -10.42
N TRP A 169 12.19 1.28 -11.41
CA TRP A 169 10.78 1.44 -11.73
C TRP A 169 9.86 1.07 -10.55
N ASN A 170 10.16 -0.03 -9.84
CA ASN A 170 9.43 -0.44 -8.65
C ASN A 170 9.49 0.62 -7.55
N ARG A 171 10.66 1.21 -7.30
CA ARG A 171 10.84 2.30 -6.34
C ARG A 171 10.06 3.56 -6.74
N LEU A 172 10.11 3.96 -8.02
CA LEU A 172 9.39 5.13 -8.51
C LEU A 172 7.88 4.99 -8.33
N LYS A 173 7.32 3.82 -8.67
CA LYS A 173 5.88 3.57 -8.43
C LYS A 173 5.52 3.64 -6.97
N GLY A 174 6.33 3.06 -6.07
CA GLY A 174 6.10 3.16 -4.64
C GLY A 174 6.04 4.63 -4.20
N ARG A 175 7.01 5.46 -4.62
CA ARG A 175 6.98 6.89 -4.28
C ARG A 175 5.74 7.60 -4.83
N LEU A 176 5.37 7.34 -6.08
CA LEU A 176 4.17 7.94 -6.68
C LEU A 176 2.89 7.49 -5.97
N GLU A 177 2.79 6.23 -5.56
CA GLU A 177 1.67 5.74 -4.76
C GLU A 177 1.57 6.50 -3.44
N HIS A 178 2.68 6.66 -2.72
CA HIS A 178 2.70 7.45 -1.49
C HIS A 178 2.33 8.91 -1.69
N PHE A 179 2.79 9.52 -2.79
CA PHE A 179 2.40 10.86 -3.15
C PHE A 179 0.87 10.97 -3.34
N VAL A 180 0.25 9.99 -4.00
CA VAL A 180 -1.21 9.92 -4.19
C VAL A 180 -1.93 9.69 -2.86
N THR A 181 -1.52 8.70 -2.07
CA THR A 181 -2.10 8.44 -0.75
C THR A 181 -1.99 9.68 0.16
N SER A 182 -0.85 10.37 0.15
CA SER A 182 -0.67 11.63 0.90
C SER A 182 -1.61 12.74 0.42
N CYS A 183 -1.95 12.78 -0.87
CA CYS A 183 -2.99 13.68 -1.39
C CYS A 183 -4.38 13.29 -0.87
N GLU A 184 -4.71 11.99 -0.89
CA GLU A 184 -6.00 11.45 -0.41
C GLU A 184 -6.20 11.67 1.10
N GLU A 185 -5.13 11.56 1.88
CA GLU A 185 -5.10 11.81 3.33
C GLU A 185 -5.05 13.31 3.68
N GLY A 186 -4.86 14.19 2.68
CA GLY A 186 -4.84 15.64 2.88
C GLY A 186 -3.56 16.18 3.53
N HIS A 187 -2.44 15.44 3.46
CA HIS A 187 -1.17 15.83 4.09
C HIS A 187 -0.57 17.12 3.52
N TYR A 188 -0.98 17.51 2.32
CA TYR A 188 -0.56 18.74 1.65
C TYR A 188 -1.49 19.94 1.88
N ASN A 189 -2.57 19.77 2.66
CA ASN A 189 -3.52 20.86 2.91
C ASN A 189 -2.90 21.93 3.81
N SER A 190 -2.94 23.19 3.36
CA SER A 190 -2.40 24.34 4.10
C SER A 190 -3.30 24.84 5.24
N LYS A 191 -4.52 24.29 5.40
CA LYS A 191 -5.56 24.82 6.29
C LYS A 191 -5.54 24.24 7.72
N ALA A 192 -4.41 24.36 8.41
CA ALA A 192 -4.34 24.06 9.86
C ALA A 192 -3.96 25.29 10.69
N LYS A 193 -4.15 26.52 10.18
CA LYS A 193 -3.70 27.73 10.88
C LYS A 193 -4.63 28.95 10.87
N ASP A 194 -5.86 28.84 10.35
CA ASP A 194 -6.76 30.00 10.23
C ASP A 194 -8.07 29.81 11.03
N SER A 195 -8.08 29.01 12.12
CA SER A 195 -9.29 28.82 12.93
C SER A 195 -9.11 29.03 14.44
N GLU A 196 -7.98 29.59 14.88
CA GLU A 196 -7.76 29.96 16.30
C GLU A 196 -7.72 31.47 16.55
N ASP A 197 -7.68 32.33 15.53
CA ASP A 197 -7.58 33.79 15.70
C ASP A 197 -8.93 34.54 15.62
N ASP A 198 -10.05 33.87 15.29
CA ASP A 198 -11.37 34.52 15.15
C ASP A 198 -12.27 34.42 16.42
N ALA A 199 -11.71 34.03 17.57
CA ALA A 199 -12.48 33.84 18.82
C ALA A 199 -12.24 34.91 19.91
N GLU A 200 -11.47 35.97 19.64
CA GLU A 200 -11.20 37.04 20.61
C GLU A 200 -11.55 38.45 20.10
N GLU A 201 -12.68 38.63 19.39
CA GLU A 201 -13.32 39.96 19.27
C GLU A 201 -14.86 39.84 19.25
N GLU A 202 -15.47 39.55 20.40
CA GLU A 202 -16.81 40.04 20.78
C GLU A 202 -16.85 40.45 22.26
#